data_AF-M0N5G8-F1
#
_entry.id   AF-M0N5G8-F1
#
_cell.length_a   1.000
_cell.length_b   1.000
_cell.length_c   1.000
_cell.angle_alpha   90.00
_cell.angle_beta   90.00
_cell.angle_gamma   90.00
#
_symmetry.space_group_name_H-M   'P 1'
#
loop_
_entity.id
_entity.type
_entity.pdbx_description
1 polymer ?
#
loop_
_entity_poly.entity_id
_entity_poly.type
_entity_poly.pdbx_seq_one_letter_code
_entity_poly.pdbx_strand_id
1 'polypeptide(L)'
;MVVACLVLVASVAGVVGVAPVGTASAQSGGGPIPIDSCRTIADDGSYVLTENVTNSSADTCIQILSSDVVFDGGGHTIDAGPNAASNATNGTNGTASVGVRVNNSLTTTANVTVRNVTTTDWTSGVAYRDVNGGVIQDVNASANARNGVQLVGSDDTRLESVTAVNNSRWSLYTAGNATNTQATNLTTRSATVSFTASDVAFTGVSNPPLGTENRTNVGQFLGAVATAPNASLELAVPYTDETVTSANITERSIRLWNYDGTWQQVPGVNYVNLTSNRVVATVPSPENASVLAPLGKTETPTPTPTPTATATPTPTATETTIATPTTTTGGSDESGGTTATNGTANESGDNSGAFGPGFGTSAAIAALLGAAVLALRRR
;
A
#
# COMPACT_ATOMS: atom_id res chain seq x y z
N MET A 1 -14.22 -6.05 -107.19
CA MET A 1 -12.80 -5.79 -107.53
C MET A 1 -12.02 -5.93 -106.22
N VAL A 2 -11.28 -7.03 -106.04
CA VAL A 2 -9.80 -7.09 -106.15
C VAL A 2 -9.17 -6.20 -105.05
N VAL A 3 -8.36 -6.66 -104.09
CA VAL A 3 -7.58 -7.89 -103.94
C VAL A 3 -7.11 -8.01 -102.48
N ALA A 4 -6.87 -9.25 -102.07
CA ALA A 4 -6.21 -9.60 -100.81
C ALA A 4 -4.78 -9.07 -100.74
N CYS A 5 -4.35 -8.61 -99.56
CA CYS A 5 -2.93 -8.64 -99.23
C CYS A 5 -2.76 -8.99 -97.74
N LEU A 6 -2.39 -10.26 -97.56
CA LEU A 6 -2.05 -10.91 -96.31
C LEU A 6 -0.57 -10.58 -96.02
N VAL A 7 -0.26 -9.96 -94.89
CA VAL A 7 1.08 -10.05 -94.29
C VAL A 7 0.92 -10.31 -92.81
N LEU A 8 1.40 -11.50 -92.42
CA LEU A 8 1.39 -12.06 -91.09
C LEU A 8 2.84 -12.02 -90.61
N VAL A 9 3.14 -11.25 -89.56
CA VAL A 9 4.39 -11.37 -88.80
C VAL A 9 4.05 -11.28 -87.32
N ALA A 10 4.27 -12.39 -86.62
CA ALA A 10 4.17 -12.49 -85.18
C ALA A 10 5.51 -12.11 -84.53
N SER A 11 5.48 -11.35 -83.43
CA SER A 11 6.53 -11.41 -82.40
C SER A 11 6.15 -10.72 -81.08
N VAL A 12 6.05 -11.56 -80.04
CA VAL A 12 6.62 -11.44 -78.68
C VAL A 12 6.08 -10.36 -77.70
N ALA A 13 5.37 -10.89 -76.70
CA ALA A 13 5.38 -10.60 -75.26
C ALA A 13 5.99 -9.29 -74.71
N GLY A 14 5.19 -8.61 -73.88
CA GLY A 14 5.63 -7.60 -72.91
C GLY A 14 4.50 -7.28 -71.92
N VAL A 15 4.43 -8.03 -70.82
CA VAL A 15 3.53 -7.75 -69.69
C VAL A 15 4.04 -6.51 -68.95
N VAL A 16 3.22 -5.46 -68.83
CA VAL A 16 3.44 -4.39 -67.86
C VAL A 16 2.29 -4.45 -66.86
N GLY A 17 2.54 -5.16 -65.76
CA GLY A 17 1.68 -5.15 -64.58
C GLY A 17 1.83 -3.81 -63.87
N VAL A 18 0.74 -3.05 -63.76
CA VAL A 18 0.66 -1.89 -62.88
C VAL A 18 0.43 -2.42 -61.47
N ALA A 19 1.46 -2.43 -60.64
CA ALA A 19 1.29 -2.68 -59.21
C ALA A 19 0.63 -1.44 -58.56
N PRO A 20 -0.40 -1.60 -57.71
CA PRO A 20 -0.86 -0.52 -56.87
C PRO A 20 0.25 -0.20 -55.86
N VAL A 21 0.68 1.06 -55.83
CA VAL A 21 1.57 1.58 -54.80
C VAL A 21 0.75 1.59 -53.51
N GLY A 22 0.86 0.52 -52.73
CA GLY A 22 0.39 0.52 -51.35
C GLY A 22 1.19 1.58 -50.59
N THR A 23 0.51 2.61 -50.11
CA THR A 23 1.04 3.46 -49.05
C THR A 23 1.22 2.58 -47.82
N ALA A 24 2.39 1.99 -47.68
CA ALA A 24 2.81 1.38 -46.43
C ALA A 24 2.85 2.51 -45.39
N SER A 25 1.94 2.44 -44.42
CA SER A 25 2.06 3.21 -43.18
C SER A 25 3.43 2.90 -42.61
N ALA A 26 4.29 3.90 -42.52
CA ALA A 26 5.51 3.80 -41.73
C ALA A 26 5.08 3.63 -40.27
N GLN A 27 4.93 2.39 -39.83
CA GLN A 27 4.99 2.06 -38.42
C GLN A 27 6.38 2.48 -37.97
N SER A 28 6.47 3.53 -37.13
CA SER A 28 7.72 3.95 -36.51
C SER A 28 8.28 2.76 -35.74
N GLY A 29 9.16 2.00 -36.38
CA GLY A 29 9.74 0.76 -35.92
C GLY A 29 11.01 0.98 -35.08
N GLY A 30 11.07 2.08 -34.34
CA GLY A 30 12.05 2.25 -33.27
C GLY A 30 11.48 1.61 -32.01
N GLY A 31 12.24 0.73 -31.35
CA GLY A 31 11.90 0.30 -29.99
C GLY A 31 11.84 1.49 -29.01
N PRO A 32 11.58 1.23 -27.72
CA PRO A 32 11.55 2.29 -26.72
C PRO A 32 12.81 3.17 -26.77
N ILE A 33 12.63 4.48 -26.67
CA ILE A 33 13.71 5.46 -26.67
C ILE A 33 14.46 5.34 -25.34
N PRO A 34 15.77 5.00 -25.35
CA PRO A 34 16.53 4.88 -24.12
C PRO A 34 16.75 6.26 -23.47
N ILE A 35 16.69 6.26 -22.15
CA ILE A 35 16.99 7.40 -21.27
C ILE A 35 17.95 6.88 -20.20
N ASP A 36 19.00 7.65 -19.92
CA ASP A 36 20.02 7.32 -18.91
C ASP A 36 20.07 8.35 -17.76
N SER A 37 19.36 9.46 -17.91
CA SER A 37 19.47 10.62 -17.03
C SER A 37 18.16 11.40 -16.94
N CYS A 38 18.06 12.28 -15.94
CA CYS A 38 16.91 13.17 -15.77
C CYS A 38 16.69 14.02 -17.02
N ARG A 39 15.44 14.07 -17.52
CA ARG A 39 15.07 14.84 -18.69
C ARG A 39 13.57 15.10 -18.77
N THR A 40 13.24 15.99 -19.70
CA THR A 40 11.87 16.20 -20.16
C THR A 40 11.55 15.27 -21.33
N ILE A 41 10.37 14.67 -21.29
CA ILE A 41 9.71 13.93 -22.37
C ILE A 41 8.58 14.81 -22.88
N ALA A 42 8.77 15.38 -24.07
CA ALA A 42 7.84 16.33 -24.70
C ALA A 42 7.21 15.79 -25.99
N ASP A 43 7.54 14.56 -26.38
CA ASP A 43 6.96 13.88 -27.52
C ASP A 43 6.22 12.62 -27.02
N ASP A 44 5.22 12.19 -27.77
CA ASP A 44 4.52 10.93 -27.54
C ASP A 44 5.44 9.73 -27.83
N GLY A 45 5.09 8.56 -27.29
CA GLY A 45 5.78 7.32 -27.57
C GLY A 45 6.32 6.60 -26.34
N SER A 46 7.21 5.63 -26.58
CA SER A 46 7.74 4.75 -25.53
C SER A 46 9.17 5.11 -25.17
N TYR A 47 9.44 5.19 -23.88
CA TYR A 47 10.73 5.52 -23.30
C TYR A 47 11.10 4.48 -22.25
N VAL A 48 12.39 4.13 -22.17
CA VAL A 48 12.90 3.19 -21.18
C VAL A 48 14.12 3.77 -20.48
N LEU A 49 14.09 3.78 -19.15
CA LEU A 49 15.27 4.09 -18.35
C LEU A 49 16.26 2.92 -18.43
N THR A 50 17.53 3.18 -18.69
CA THR A 50 18.55 2.13 -18.92
C THR A 50 19.58 2.01 -17.80
N GLU A 51 19.56 2.94 -16.85
CA GLU A 51 20.43 2.90 -15.66
C GLU A 51 19.78 3.62 -14.47
N ASN A 52 20.32 3.40 -13.28
CA ASN A 52 19.87 4.11 -12.08
C ASN A 52 20.28 5.58 -12.16
N VAL A 53 19.38 6.48 -11.77
CA VAL A 53 19.72 7.87 -11.47
C VAL A 53 19.91 7.99 -9.96
N THR A 54 21.12 8.34 -9.51
CA THR A 54 21.49 8.38 -8.09
C THR A 54 21.80 9.80 -7.64
N ASN A 55 21.34 10.18 -6.44
CA ASN A 55 21.59 11.48 -5.82
C ASN A 55 21.29 12.68 -6.74
N SER A 56 20.19 12.62 -7.49
CA SER A 56 19.81 13.71 -8.39
C SER A 56 19.54 15.01 -7.62
N SER A 57 20.07 16.12 -8.12
CA SER A 57 19.78 17.46 -7.61
C SER A 57 18.70 18.18 -8.43
N ALA A 58 18.05 17.50 -9.37
CA ALA A 58 16.99 18.10 -10.17
C ALA A 58 15.74 18.36 -9.32
N ASP A 59 14.98 19.42 -9.65
CA ASP A 59 13.64 19.60 -9.06
C ASP A 59 12.66 18.53 -9.57
N THR A 60 12.87 18.04 -10.78
CA THR A 60 12.13 16.91 -11.31
C THR A 60 13.05 16.10 -12.19
N CYS A 61 13.13 14.79 -11.94
CA CYS A 61 14.02 13.98 -12.75
C CYS A 61 13.42 13.68 -14.12
N ILE A 62 12.28 13.00 -14.16
CA ILE A 62 11.57 12.69 -15.40
C ILE A 62 10.31 13.53 -15.45
N GLN A 63 10.27 14.50 -16.36
CA GLN A 63 9.09 15.34 -16.58
C GLN A 63 8.42 14.98 -17.90
N ILE A 64 7.19 14.49 -17.84
CA ILE A 64 6.39 14.10 -19.00
C ILE A 64 5.36 15.19 -19.26
N LEU A 65 5.44 15.82 -20.43
CA LEU A 65 4.57 16.93 -20.85
C LEU A 65 3.51 16.50 -21.89
N SER A 66 3.64 15.31 -22.46
CA SER A 66 2.83 14.86 -23.59
C SER A 66 1.92 13.69 -23.21
N SER A 67 0.79 13.61 -23.93
CA SER A 67 -0.11 12.46 -23.89
C SER A 67 0.52 11.26 -24.62
N ASP A 68 -0.08 10.08 -24.46
CA ASP A 68 0.29 8.86 -25.18
C ASP A 68 1.76 8.46 -24.97
N VAL A 69 2.22 8.64 -23.73
CA VAL A 69 3.58 8.29 -23.30
C VAL A 69 3.57 7.03 -22.45
N VAL A 70 4.48 6.10 -22.77
CA VAL A 70 4.84 4.98 -21.89
C VAL A 70 6.26 5.19 -21.40
N PHE A 71 6.41 5.53 -20.13
CA PHE A 71 7.70 5.56 -19.45
C PHE A 71 7.89 4.27 -18.63
N ASP A 72 8.81 3.43 -19.08
CA ASP A 72 9.25 2.21 -18.39
C ASP A 72 10.55 2.51 -17.64
N GLY A 73 10.55 2.37 -16.32
CA GLY A 73 11.76 2.53 -15.52
C GLY A 73 12.77 1.40 -15.69
N GLY A 74 12.44 0.31 -16.40
CA GLY A 74 13.36 -0.81 -16.61
C GLY A 74 13.75 -1.55 -15.32
N GLY A 75 13.07 -1.30 -14.20
CA GLY A 75 13.42 -1.79 -12.87
C GLY A 75 14.46 -0.94 -12.15
N HIS A 76 14.85 0.20 -12.73
CA HIS A 76 15.84 1.11 -12.18
C HIS A 76 15.27 2.05 -11.12
N THR A 77 16.19 2.61 -10.33
CA THR A 77 15.89 3.59 -9.28
C THR A 77 16.16 5.01 -9.77
N ILE A 78 15.25 5.92 -9.46
CA ILE A 78 15.40 7.36 -9.55
C ILE A 78 15.44 7.91 -8.12
N ASP A 79 16.63 8.31 -7.69
CA ASP A 79 16.94 8.71 -6.31
C ASP A 79 17.34 10.18 -6.28
N ALA A 80 16.75 10.92 -5.34
CA ALA A 80 17.09 12.31 -5.10
C ALA A 80 18.23 12.42 -4.09
N GLY A 81 19.12 13.41 -4.24
CA GLY A 81 20.18 13.64 -3.26
C GLY A 81 19.62 14.10 -1.90
N PRO A 82 20.39 13.98 -0.80
CA PRO A 82 19.95 14.26 0.57
C PRO A 82 19.43 15.68 0.83
N ASN A 83 19.67 16.61 -0.11
CA ASN A 83 19.22 18.00 -0.03
C ASN A 83 17.99 18.32 -0.90
N ALA A 84 17.54 17.39 -1.76
CA ALA A 84 16.41 17.58 -2.68
C ALA A 84 15.05 17.66 -1.95
N ALA A 85 14.96 17.11 -0.73
CA ALA A 85 13.75 17.13 0.11
C ALA A 85 13.50 18.48 0.81
N SER A 86 14.40 19.47 0.70
CA SER A 86 14.44 20.63 1.58
C SER A 86 13.46 21.78 1.25
N ASN A 87 12.79 21.77 0.09
CA ASN A 87 11.81 22.82 -0.25
C ASN A 87 10.36 22.33 -0.32
N ALA A 88 9.96 21.65 0.74
CA ALA A 88 8.60 21.19 0.97
C ALA A 88 7.66 22.34 1.39
N THR A 89 7.53 23.42 0.62
CA THR A 89 6.41 24.36 0.86
C THR A 89 5.10 23.73 0.38
N ASN A 90 4.11 23.81 1.26
CA ASN A 90 2.78 23.24 1.05
C ASN A 90 2.07 24.03 -0.04
N GLY A 91 2.07 23.57 -1.29
CA GLY A 91 1.39 24.32 -2.32
C GLY A 91 1.21 23.54 -3.62
N THR A 92 0.00 23.64 -4.13
CA THR A 92 -0.44 23.40 -5.51
C THR A 92 0.39 24.12 -6.60
N ASN A 93 1.50 24.79 -6.24
CA ASN A 93 2.30 25.69 -7.08
C ASN A 93 3.83 25.49 -6.91
N GLY A 94 4.34 24.29 -7.22
CA GLY A 94 5.53 24.20 -8.08
C GLY A 94 6.95 24.26 -7.51
N THR A 95 7.23 24.00 -6.23
CA THR A 95 8.64 23.93 -5.73
C THR A 95 9.04 22.59 -5.08
N ALA A 96 8.16 21.59 -5.14
CA ALA A 96 8.43 20.27 -4.57
C ALA A 96 9.25 19.41 -5.55
N SER A 97 10.26 18.71 -5.03
CA SER A 97 11.07 17.77 -5.82
C SER A 97 10.28 16.51 -6.18
N VAL A 98 10.32 16.07 -7.44
CA VAL A 98 9.54 14.90 -7.91
C VAL A 98 10.38 13.94 -8.75
N GLY A 99 10.30 12.64 -8.47
CA GLY A 99 11.01 11.62 -9.25
C GLY A 99 10.49 11.56 -10.69
N VAL A 100 9.20 11.24 -10.83
CA VAL A 100 8.49 11.25 -12.12
C VAL A 100 7.27 12.15 -12.03
N ARG A 101 7.20 13.19 -12.86
CA ARG A 101 6.07 14.13 -12.91
C ARG A 101 5.42 14.12 -14.28
N VAL A 102 4.11 13.91 -14.31
CA VAL A 102 3.27 14.08 -15.50
C VAL A 102 2.44 15.33 -15.32
N ASN A 103 2.70 16.35 -16.13
CA ASN A 103 1.96 17.60 -16.08
C ASN A 103 2.17 18.42 -17.35
N ASN A 104 1.17 19.19 -17.76
CA ASN A 104 1.35 20.22 -18.78
C ASN A 104 0.56 21.46 -18.37
N SER A 105 1.19 22.64 -18.43
CA SER A 105 0.56 23.89 -17.98
C SER A 105 -0.39 24.49 -19.01
N LEU A 106 -0.37 23.99 -20.25
CA LEU A 106 -1.16 24.51 -21.36
C LEU A 106 -2.39 23.66 -21.64
N THR A 107 -2.30 22.36 -21.39
CA THR A 107 -3.36 21.39 -21.70
C THR A 107 -3.38 20.25 -20.68
N THR A 108 -4.54 19.61 -20.51
CA THR A 108 -4.66 18.31 -19.83
C THR A 108 -3.85 17.27 -20.61
N THR A 109 -3.12 16.40 -19.91
CA THR A 109 -2.42 15.25 -20.52
C THR A 109 -3.27 13.99 -20.40
N ALA A 110 -3.12 13.04 -21.32
CA ALA A 110 -3.93 11.83 -21.32
C ALA A 110 -3.11 10.59 -21.66
N ASN A 111 -3.57 9.42 -21.22
CA ASN A 111 -3.01 8.12 -21.60
C ASN A 111 -1.48 8.03 -21.33
N VAL A 112 -1.06 8.43 -20.13
CA VAL A 112 0.35 8.34 -19.70
C VAL A 112 0.52 7.16 -18.74
N THR A 113 1.40 6.25 -19.12
CA THR A 113 1.80 5.09 -18.30
C THR A 113 3.19 5.31 -17.70
N VAL A 114 3.30 5.28 -16.38
CA VAL A 114 4.56 5.17 -15.65
C VAL A 114 4.63 3.78 -15.04
N ARG A 115 5.65 3.00 -15.39
CA ARG A 115 5.76 1.63 -14.88
C ARG A 115 7.17 1.18 -14.53
N ASN A 116 7.26 0.16 -13.67
CA ASN A 116 8.50 -0.58 -13.41
C ASN A 116 9.67 0.33 -13.00
N VAL A 117 9.43 1.22 -12.03
CA VAL A 117 10.40 2.20 -11.55
C VAL A 117 10.37 2.30 -10.03
N THR A 118 11.54 2.51 -9.42
CA THR A 118 11.65 2.86 -7.99
C THR A 118 11.97 4.34 -7.85
N THR A 119 11.27 5.05 -6.96
CA THR A 119 11.53 6.47 -6.66
C THR A 119 11.69 6.69 -5.16
N THR A 120 12.80 7.28 -4.72
CA THR A 120 13.15 7.52 -3.31
C THR A 120 13.74 8.91 -3.08
N ASP A 121 13.61 9.41 -1.86
CA ASP A 121 14.18 10.69 -1.38
C ASP A 121 13.63 11.96 -2.05
N TRP A 122 12.62 11.82 -2.91
CA TRP A 122 11.88 12.94 -3.50
C TRP A 122 10.86 13.52 -2.52
N THR A 123 10.33 14.72 -2.80
CA THR A 123 9.14 15.19 -2.08
C THR A 123 7.93 14.31 -2.42
N SER A 124 7.74 14.02 -3.71
CA SER A 124 6.82 12.97 -4.17
C SER A 124 7.53 12.03 -5.14
N GLY A 125 7.34 10.72 -4.98
CA GLY A 125 7.95 9.74 -5.88
C GLY A 125 7.43 9.85 -7.31
N VAL A 126 6.10 9.68 -7.47
CA VAL A 126 5.38 9.86 -8.73
C VAL A 126 4.25 10.87 -8.54
N ALA A 127 4.14 11.85 -9.44
CA ALA A 127 3.09 12.86 -9.39
C ALA A 127 2.40 13.03 -10.75
N TYR A 128 1.08 12.87 -10.77
CA TYR A 128 0.22 13.21 -11.92
C TYR A 128 -0.57 14.47 -11.58
N ARG A 129 -0.57 15.42 -12.50
CA ARG A 129 -1.34 16.65 -12.38
C ARG A 129 -2.13 16.92 -13.65
N ASP A 130 -3.44 17.06 -13.49
CA ASP A 130 -4.37 17.31 -14.59
C ASP A 130 -4.20 16.26 -15.72
N VAL A 131 -4.21 14.98 -15.33
CA VAL A 131 -4.05 13.82 -16.22
C VAL A 131 -5.36 13.03 -16.31
N ASN A 132 -5.79 12.69 -17.52
CA ASN A 132 -6.94 11.82 -17.76
C ASN A 132 -6.48 10.42 -18.22
N GLY A 133 -6.98 9.35 -17.60
CA GLY A 133 -6.72 7.98 -18.06
C GLY A 133 -5.27 7.54 -17.86
N GLY A 134 -4.67 7.88 -16.71
CA GLY A 134 -3.30 7.53 -16.37
C GLY A 134 -3.13 6.09 -15.85
N VAL A 135 -1.95 5.50 -16.03
CA VAL A 135 -1.60 4.19 -15.43
C VAL A 135 -0.28 4.30 -14.65
N ILE A 136 -0.27 3.83 -13.41
CA ILE A 136 0.93 3.69 -12.57
C ILE A 136 1.04 2.21 -12.19
N GLN A 137 2.01 1.50 -12.78
CA GLN A 137 2.07 0.04 -12.71
C GLN A 137 3.44 -0.48 -12.24
N ASP A 138 3.47 -1.42 -11.30
CA ASP A 138 4.71 -2.03 -10.79
C ASP A 138 5.73 -0.96 -10.31
N VAL A 139 5.23 0.05 -9.60
CA VAL A 139 6.02 1.18 -9.10
C VAL A 139 6.30 1.03 -7.60
N ASN A 140 7.55 1.26 -7.21
CA ASN A 140 7.94 1.40 -5.82
C ASN A 140 8.24 2.87 -5.50
N ALA A 141 7.24 3.60 -4.98
CA ALA A 141 7.35 4.99 -4.56
C ALA A 141 7.46 5.10 -3.03
N SER A 142 8.58 4.60 -2.50
CA SER A 142 8.83 4.51 -1.06
C SER A 142 9.92 5.46 -0.60
N ALA A 143 9.98 5.73 0.71
CA ALA A 143 11.01 6.59 1.32
C ALA A 143 11.07 8.02 0.74
N ASN A 144 9.93 8.58 0.36
CA ASN A 144 9.83 9.97 -0.09
C ASN A 144 9.47 10.90 1.06
N ALA A 145 10.00 12.12 1.02
CA ALA A 145 9.89 13.12 2.07
C ALA A 145 8.46 13.61 2.33
N ARG A 146 7.49 13.32 1.44
CA ARG A 146 6.05 13.46 1.73
C ARG A 146 5.22 12.30 1.21
N ASN A 147 5.12 12.16 -0.10
CA ASN A 147 4.14 11.28 -0.72
C ASN A 147 4.83 10.21 -1.58
N GLY A 148 4.33 8.98 -1.58
CA GLY A 148 4.71 8.02 -2.60
C GLY A 148 4.14 8.43 -3.95
N VAL A 149 2.81 8.34 -4.05
CA VAL A 149 2.06 8.77 -5.24
C VAL A 149 1.21 9.99 -4.92
N GLN A 150 1.25 11.00 -5.79
CA GLN A 150 0.40 12.19 -5.73
C GLN A 150 -0.41 12.34 -7.01
N LEU A 151 -1.73 12.43 -6.90
CA LEU A 151 -2.65 12.71 -8.00
C LEU A 151 -3.39 14.01 -7.71
N VAL A 152 -3.31 15.01 -8.58
CA VAL A 152 -4.01 16.29 -8.40
C VAL A 152 -4.81 16.60 -9.65
N GLY A 153 -6.13 16.80 -9.50
CA GLY A 153 -7.03 17.07 -10.62
C GLY A 153 -6.97 16.02 -11.73
N SER A 154 -6.61 14.78 -11.37
CA SER A 154 -6.42 13.68 -12.31
C SER A 154 -7.56 12.69 -12.20
N ASP A 155 -8.04 12.23 -13.35
CA ASP A 155 -9.24 11.40 -13.46
C ASP A 155 -8.91 10.06 -14.13
N ASP A 156 -9.73 9.05 -13.84
CA ASP A 156 -9.64 7.72 -14.46
C ASP A 156 -8.25 7.07 -14.32
N THR A 157 -7.55 7.36 -13.22
CA THR A 157 -6.19 6.86 -12.98
C THR A 157 -6.21 5.46 -12.37
N ARG A 158 -5.41 4.54 -12.92
CA ARG A 158 -5.24 3.16 -12.45
C ARG A 158 -3.88 2.95 -11.80
N LEU A 159 -3.89 2.45 -10.57
CA LEU A 159 -2.71 1.98 -9.85
C LEU A 159 -2.71 0.45 -9.84
N GLU A 160 -1.63 -0.16 -10.27
CA GLU A 160 -1.50 -1.61 -10.36
C GLU A 160 -0.19 -2.04 -9.70
N SER A 161 -0.27 -2.83 -8.63
CA SER A 161 0.92 -3.32 -7.92
C SER A 161 1.86 -2.20 -7.46
N VAL A 162 1.31 -1.16 -6.83
CA VAL A 162 2.08 -0.02 -6.33
C VAL A 162 2.49 -0.25 -4.89
N THR A 163 3.78 -0.11 -4.59
CA THR A 163 4.31 -0.09 -3.23
C THR A 163 4.68 1.34 -2.84
N ALA A 164 4.11 1.85 -1.77
CA ALA A 164 4.37 3.20 -1.27
C ALA A 164 4.51 3.20 0.25
N VAL A 165 5.66 2.76 0.74
CA VAL A 165 5.94 2.63 2.18
C VAL A 165 6.98 3.64 2.66
N ASN A 166 7.03 3.88 3.96
CA ASN A 166 8.02 4.77 4.58
C ASN A 166 8.05 6.21 4.02
N ASN A 167 6.95 6.67 3.43
CA ASN A 167 6.78 8.07 3.05
C ASN A 167 6.40 8.90 4.28
N SER A 168 6.95 10.11 4.43
CA SER A 168 6.76 10.89 5.66
C SER A 168 5.33 11.37 5.90
N ARG A 169 4.46 11.33 4.89
CA ARG A 169 3.06 11.76 5.00
C ARG A 169 2.09 10.72 4.46
N TRP A 170 2.08 10.50 3.15
CA TRP A 170 1.07 9.67 2.49
C TRP A 170 1.69 8.61 1.58
N SER A 171 1.15 7.41 1.60
CA SER A 171 1.40 6.40 0.57
C SER A 171 0.78 6.84 -0.76
N LEU A 172 -0.47 7.31 -0.70
CA LEU A 172 -1.21 7.89 -1.82
C LEU A 172 -1.86 9.18 -1.36
N TYR A 173 -1.76 10.24 -2.15
CA TYR A 173 -2.46 11.50 -1.94
C TYR A 173 -3.18 11.90 -3.22
N THR A 174 -4.51 11.82 -3.24
CA THR A 174 -5.34 12.32 -4.33
C THR A 174 -6.03 13.61 -3.88
N ALA A 175 -6.16 14.62 -4.73
CA ALA A 175 -6.80 15.89 -4.37
C ALA A 175 -7.20 16.69 -5.61
N GLY A 176 -7.85 17.83 -5.41
CA GLY A 176 -8.12 18.79 -6.49
C GLY A 176 -9.21 18.33 -7.44
N ASN A 177 -10.22 17.61 -6.93
CA ASN A 177 -11.26 16.94 -7.72
C ASN A 177 -10.69 15.77 -8.54
N ALA A 178 -9.77 15.01 -7.95
CA ALA A 178 -9.32 13.78 -8.57
C ALA A 178 -10.42 12.72 -8.43
N THR A 179 -10.93 12.20 -9.56
CA THR A 179 -12.04 11.25 -9.56
C THR A 179 -11.69 9.90 -10.18
N ASN A 180 -12.43 8.86 -9.80
CA ASN A 180 -12.27 7.51 -10.34
C ASN A 180 -10.82 6.97 -10.27
N THR A 181 -10.13 7.25 -9.17
CA THR A 181 -8.83 6.62 -8.89
C THR A 181 -9.07 5.18 -8.48
N GLN A 182 -8.58 4.25 -9.28
CA GLN A 182 -8.72 2.81 -9.06
C GLN A 182 -7.37 2.22 -8.69
N ALA A 183 -7.33 1.33 -7.70
CA ALA A 183 -6.12 0.58 -7.41
C ALA A 183 -6.39 -0.91 -7.27
N THR A 184 -5.49 -1.70 -7.83
CA THR A 184 -5.32 -3.12 -7.53
C THR A 184 -3.98 -3.31 -6.85
N ASN A 185 -3.98 -3.80 -5.60
CA ASN A 185 -2.79 -4.04 -4.80
C ASN A 185 -1.93 -2.78 -4.51
N LEU A 186 -2.52 -1.73 -3.93
CA LEU A 186 -1.75 -0.67 -3.28
C LEU A 186 -1.21 -1.19 -1.94
N THR A 187 0.11 -1.29 -1.84
CA THR A 187 0.81 -1.70 -0.62
C THR A 187 1.28 -0.48 0.17
N THR A 188 0.77 -0.36 1.39
CA THR A 188 1.22 0.57 2.44
C THR A 188 1.99 -0.20 3.52
N ARG A 189 2.48 0.49 4.56
CA ARG A 189 3.27 -0.15 5.64
C ARG A 189 2.52 -1.32 6.32
N SER A 190 1.20 -1.23 6.44
CA SER A 190 0.40 -2.15 7.27
C SER A 190 -0.82 -2.72 6.54
N ALA A 191 -0.94 -2.48 5.24
CA ALA A 191 -2.02 -3.05 4.45
C ALA A 191 -1.67 -3.14 2.97
N THR A 192 -2.21 -4.14 2.29
CA THR A 192 -2.34 -4.19 0.83
C THR A 192 -3.80 -4.14 0.48
N VAL A 193 -4.23 -3.13 -0.29
CA VAL A 193 -5.67 -2.88 -0.54
C VAL A 193 -5.96 -2.67 -2.02
N SER A 194 -7.21 -2.90 -2.40
CA SER A 194 -7.76 -2.48 -3.69
C SER A 194 -8.94 -1.55 -3.46
N PHE A 195 -9.14 -0.55 -4.32
CA PHE A 195 -10.19 0.45 -4.11
C PHE A 195 -10.60 1.17 -5.39
N THR A 196 -11.74 1.84 -5.31
CA THR A 196 -12.14 2.95 -6.17
C THR A 196 -12.39 4.16 -5.28
N ALA A 197 -11.80 5.31 -5.60
CA ALA A 197 -11.88 6.49 -4.75
C ALA A 197 -11.84 7.81 -5.52
N SER A 198 -12.32 8.86 -4.86
CA SER A 198 -12.15 10.26 -5.25
C SER A 198 -11.70 11.06 -4.05
N ASP A 199 -10.71 11.95 -4.24
CA ASP A 199 -10.22 12.89 -3.22
C ASP A 199 -9.97 12.25 -1.83
N VAL A 200 -9.16 11.19 -1.81
CA VAL A 200 -8.68 10.51 -0.60
C VAL A 200 -7.16 10.59 -0.45
N ALA A 201 -6.68 10.47 0.79
CA ALA A 201 -5.29 10.19 1.07
C ALA A 201 -5.17 8.95 1.97
N PHE A 202 -4.17 8.12 1.66
CA PHE A 202 -3.87 6.88 2.38
C PHE A 202 -2.48 6.88 2.96
N THR A 203 -2.34 6.23 4.12
CA THR A 203 -1.05 5.95 4.76
C THR A 203 -1.08 4.62 5.49
N GLY A 204 0.09 4.08 5.76
CA GLY A 204 0.21 2.93 6.65
C GLY A 204 0.11 3.34 8.13
N VAL A 205 -0.27 2.38 8.96
CA VAL A 205 -0.50 2.55 10.40
C VAL A 205 0.64 1.91 11.18
N SER A 206 1.47 2.71 11.83
CA SER A 206 2.63 2.22 12.58
C SER A 206 2.29 1.59 13.93
N ASN A 207 1.20 2.05 14.57
CA ASN A 207 0.73 1.52 15.84
C ASN A 207 -0.76 1.19 15.75
N PRO A 208 -1.10 0.02 15.19
CA PRO A 208 -2.49 -0.36 14.97
C PRO A 208 -3.29 -0.44 16.27
N PRO A 209 -4.53 0.09 16.31
CA PRO A 209 -5.39 -0.10 17.47
C PRO A 209 -5.71 -1.58 17.67
N LEU A 210 -5.76 -2.01 18.93
CA LEU A 210 -6.28 -3.33 19.28
C LEU A 210 -7.76 -3.43 18.85
N GLY A 211 -8.27 -4.66 18.72
CA GLY A 211 -9.68 -4.91 18.42
C GLY A 211 -10.63 -4.47 19.55
N THR A 212 -11.86 -4.95 19.50
CA THR A 212 -12.85 -4.76 20.59
C THR A 212 -12.80 -5.95 21.55
N GLU A 213 -13.54 -5.88 22.67
CA GLU A 213 -13.62 -6.98 23.65
C GLU A 213 -13.96 -8.34 23.03
N ASN A 214 -14.79 -8.33 21.99
CA ASN A 214 -15.35 -9.51 21.33
C ASN A 214 -14.97 -9.61 19.84
N ARG A 215 -14.01 -8.80 19.37
CA ARG A 215 -13.56 -8.83 17.98
C ARG A 215 -12.07 -8.56 17.87
N THR A 216 -11.41 -9.27 16.99
CA THR A 216 -10.00 -9.02 16.64
C THR A 216 -9.84 -8.84 15.14
N ASN A 217 -8.67 -8.37 14.73
CA ASN A 217 -8.36 -7.97 13.35
C ASN A 217 -7.62 -9.09 12.59
N VAL A 218 -7.56 -8.96 11.27
CA VAL A 218 -6.85 -9.87 10.34
C VAL A 218 -5.49 -9.33 9.87
N GLY A 219 -4.88 -8.42 10.64
CA GLY A 219 -3.52 -7.90 10.37
C GLY A 219 -3.41 -6.86 9.25
N GLN A 220 -4.53 -6.28 8.79
CA GLN A 220 -4.55 -5.26 7.75
C GLN A 220 -5.12 -3.95 8.30
N PHE A 221 -4.34 -2.87 8.20
CA PHE A 221 -4.72 -1.55 8.70
C PHE A 221 -4.37 -0.46 7.69
N LEU A 222 -5.35 0.37 7.33
CA LEU A 222 -5.17 1.47 6.41
C LEU A 222 -5.55 2.79 7.10
N GLY A 223 -4.64 3.75 7.14
CA GLY A 223 -4.97 5.12 7.50
C GLY A 223 -5.61 5.81 6.30
N ALA A 224 -6.79 6.40 6.46
CA ALA A 224 -7.53 7.08 5.39
C ALA A 224 -8.09 8.43 5.85
N VAL A 225 -8.08 9.41 4.94
CA VAL A 225 -8.71 10.72 5.17
C VAL A 225 -9.21 11.30 3.84
N ALA A 226 -10.31 12.05 3.90
CA ALA A 226 -10.84 12.81 2.79
C ALA A 226 -9.98 14.06 2.55
N THR A 227 -9.70 14.37 1.29
CA THR A 227 -9.00 15.62 0.90
C THR A 227 -9.96 16.67 0.34
N ALA A 228 -11.22 16.30 0.08
CA ALA A 228 -12.28 17.21 -0.36
C ALA A 228 -13.66 16.76 0.19
N PRO A 229 -14.66 17.66 0.26
CA PRO A 229 -15.99 17.32 0.80
C PRO A 229 -16.74 16.25 -0.01
N ASN A 230 -16.46 16.13 -1.30
CA ASN A 230 -17.04 15.14 -2.23
C ASN A 230 -16.25 13.82 -2.27
N ALA A 231 -15.35 13.59 -1.31
CA ALA A 231 -14.55 12.37 -1.26
C ALA A 231 -15.43 11.12 -1.21
N SER A 232 -14.97 10.07 -1.89
CA SER A 232 -15.64 8.78 -1.91
C SER A 232 -14.62 7.66 -1.85
N LEU A 233 -15.00 6.54 -1.23
CA LEU A 233 -14.13 5.38 -1.07
C LEU A 233 -14.94 4.09 -1.07
N GLU A 234 -14.73 3.26 -2.10
CA GLU A 234 -15.05 1.84 -2.08
C GLU A 234 -13.76 1.06 -1.85
N LEU A 235 -13.68 0.33 -0.75
CA LEU A 235 -12.47 -0.35 -0.30
C LEU A 235 -12.66 -1.86 -0.26
N ALA A 236 -11.68 -2.57 -0.80
CA ALA A 236 -11.52 -4.01 -0.69
C ALA A 236 -10.21 -4.34 0.05
N VAL A 237 -10.33 -5.01 1.20
CA VAL A 237 -9.18 -5.41 2.02
C VAL A 237 -9.08 -6.95 2.02
N PRO A 238 -8.00 -7.54 1.48
CA PRO A 238 -7.78 -8.97 1.50
C PRO A 238 -7.45 -9.47 2.91
N TYR A 239 -7.64 -10.76 3.14
CA TYR A 239 -7.13 -11.49 4.30
C TYR A 239 -6.74 -12.91 3.86
N THR A 240 -6.13 -13.68 4.77
CA THR A 240 -5.78 -15.08 4.51
C THR A 240 -6.41 -16.00 5.54
N ASP A 241 -6.65 -17.26 5.18
CA ASP A 241 -7.16 -18.29 6.10
C ASP A 241 -6.25 -18.44 7.33
N GLU A 242 -4.94 -18.25 7.14
CA GLU A 242 -3.95 -18.22 8.21
C GLU A 242 -4.23 -17.09 9.21
N THR A 243 -4.44 -15.85 8.74
CA THR A 243 -4.75 -14.70 9.62
C THR A 243 -6.06 -14.87 10.38
N VAL A 244 -7.06 -15.53 9.76
CA VAL A 244 -8.34 -15.81 10.40
C VAL A 244 -8.19 -16.86 11.49
N THR A 245 -7.45 -17.94 11.20
CA THR A 245 -7.19 -19.03 12.14
C THR A 245 -6.33 -18.56 13.31
N SER A 246 -5.23 -17.85 13.04
CA SER A 246 -4.32 -17.35 14.08
C SER A 246 -4.99 -16.35 15.01
N ALA A 247 -5.95 -15.58 14.50
CA ALA A 247 -6.71 -14.62 15.27
C ALA A 247 -7.96 -15.24 15.93
N ASN A 248 -8.24 -16.54 15.73
CA ASN A 248 -9.42 -17.23 16.26
C ASN A 248 -10.74 -16.49 15.92
N ILE A 249 -10.89 -16.09 14.65
CA ILE A 249 -12.02 -15.32 14.15
C ILE A 249 -13.02 -16.23 13.44
N THR A 250 -14.33 -16.05 13.71
CA THR A 250 -15.36 -16.58 12.81
C THR A 250 -15.39 -15.78 11.50
N GLU A 251 -14.88 -16.33 10.42
CA GLU A 251 -14.67 -15.65 9.13
C GLU A 251 -15.91 -14.88 8.59
N ARG A 252 -17.10 -15.51 8.65
CA ARG A 252 -18.36 -14.90 8.17
C ARG A 252 -18.73 -13.59 8.89
N SER A 253 -18.14 -13.36 10.06
CA SER A 253 -18.40 -12.19 10.89
C SER A 253 -17.49 -11.00 10.61
N ILE A 254 -16.47 -11.18 9.76
CA ILE A 254 -15.52 -10.13 9.41
C ILE A 254 -16.27 -9.01 8.66
N ARG A 255 -16.09 -7.78 9.12
CA ARG A 255 -16.61 -6.56 8.48
C ARG A 255 -15.52 -5.50 8.50
N LEU A 256 -15.67 -4.45 7.70
CA LEU A 256 -14.80 -3.29 7.77
C LEU A 256 -15.22 -2.42 8.95
N TRP A 257 -14.25 -1.99 9.75
CA TRP A 257 -14.45 -1.08 10.88
C TRP A 257 -13.58 0.16 10.69
N ASN A 258 -14.07 1.26 11.24
CA ASN A 258 -13.41 2.55 11.32
C ASN A 258 -13.05 2.85 12.79
N TYR A 259 -11.83 3.29 13.04
CA TYR A 259 -11.36 3.82 14.32
C TYR A 259 -11.02 5.30 14.23
N ASP A 260 -11.73 6.11 15.01
CA ASP A 260 -11.52 7.56 15.21
C ASP A 260 -11.25 7.93 16.69
N GLY A 261 -10.80 6.95 17.47
CA GLY A 261 -10.77 6.97 18.93
C GLY A 261 -11.65 5.87 19.52
N THR A 262 -12.71 5.49 18.79
CA THR A 262 -13.52 4.29 19.08
C THR A 262 -13.78 3.50 17.82
N TRP A 263 -13.90 2.17 17.95
CA TRP A 263 -14.25 1.33 16.82
C TRP A 263 -15.75 1.42 16.51
N GLN A 264 -16.06 1.76 15.27
CA GLN A 264 -17.41 1.73 14.72
C GLN A 264 -17.42 0.91 13.44
N GLN A 265 -18.43 0.06 13.27
CA GLN A 265 -18.57 -0.69 12.03
C GLN A 265 -18.94 0.27 10.90
N VAL A 266 -18.27 0.15 9.75
CA VAL A 266 -18.61 0.98 8.58
C VAL A 266 -20.06 0.68 8.16
N PRO A 267 -20.94 1.70 8.10
CA PRO A 267 -22.36 1.50 7.78
C PRO A 267 -22.57 1.24 6.27
N GLY A 268 -23.79 0.85 5.89
CA GLY A 268 -24.15 0.65 4.49
C GLY A 268 -23.58 -0.63 3.89
N VAL A 269 -23.04 -0.54 2.67
CA VAL A 269 -22.41 -1.69 1.99
C VAL A 269 -21.15 -2.08 2.75
N ASN A 270 -21.19 -3.24 3.40
CA ASN A 270 -20.08 -3.79 4.17
C ASN A 270 -20.27 -5.31 4.35
N TYR A 271 -19.49 -6.10 3.62
CA TYR A 271 -19.60 -7.55 3.63
C TYR A 271 -18.26 -8.24 3.43
N VAL A 272 -18.20 -9.51 3.80
CA VAL A 272 -17.06 -10.39 3.54
C VAL A 272 -17.38 -11.28 2.34
N ASN A 273 -16.46 -11.34 1.38
CA ASN A 273 -16.48 -12.30 0.29
C ASN A 273 -15.55 -13.47 0.65
N LEU A 274 -16.16 -14.64 0.91
CA LEU A 274 -15.49 -15.87 1.34
C LEU A 274 -14.83 -16.62 0.18
N THR A 275 -15.22 -16.35 -1.07
CA THR A 275 -14.62 -17.01 -2.25
C THR A 275 -13.28 -16.38 -2.62
N SER A 276 -13.14 -15.08 -2.32
CA SER A 276 -11.98 -14.30 -2.71
C SER A 276 -11.25 -13.68 -1.52
N ASN A 277 -11.50 -14.18 -0.31
CA ASN A 277 -10.88 -13.79 0.96
C ASN A 277 -10.66 -12.28 1.10
N ARG A 278 -11.74 -11.50 0.96
CA ARG A 278 -11.68 -10.03 1.11
C ARG A 278 -12.93 -9.46 1.73
N VAL A 279 -12.77 -8.35 2.43
CA VAL A 279 -13.87 -7.52 2.93
C VAL A 279 -14.05 -6.34 2.00
N VAL A 280 -15.28 -6.08 1.60
CA VAL A 280 -15.65 -4.98 0.70
C VAL A 280 -16.60 -4.05 1.44
N ALA A 281 -16.32 -2.75 1.40
CA ALA A 281 -17.21 -1.75 1.96
C ALA A 281 -17.15 -0.41 1.23
N THR A 282 -18.28 0.31 1.23
CA THR A 282 -18.33 1.73 0.86
C THR A 282 -18.16 2.54 2.14
N VAL A 283 -17.03 3.24 2.26
CA VAL A 283 -16.69 4.04 3.43
C VAL A 283 -17.32 5.42 3.26
N PRO A 284 -18.21 5.87 4.17
CA PRO A 284 -18.67 7.25 4.20
C PRO A 284 -17.47 8.19 4.25
N SER A 285 -17.57 9.38 3.62
CA SER A 285 -16.47 10.34 3.52
C SER A 285 -15.66 10.40 4.83
N PRO A 286 -14.38 9.98 4.83
CA PRO A 286 -13.56 10.01 6.03
C PRO A 286 -13.10 11.45 6.27
N GLU A 287 -14.05 12.35 6.55
CA GLU A 287 -13.80 13.77 6.80
C GLU A 287 -12.74 13.98 7.87
N ASN A 288 -12.75 13.08 8.86
CA ASN A 288 -11.66 12.90 9.79
C ASN A 288 -10.82 11.71 9.38
N ALA A 289 -9.53 11.87 9.61
CA ALA A 289 -8.59 10.80 9.53
C ALA A 289 -8.99 9.62 10.43
N SER A 290 -8.96 8.43 9.83
CA SER A 290 -9.43 7.19 10.42
C SER A 290 -8.46 6.06 10.17
N VAL A 291 -8.49 5.05 11.04
CA VAL A 291 -7.90 3.74 10.75
C VAL A 291 -9.01 2.78 10.33
N LEU A 292 -8.87 2.22 9.13
CA LEU A 292 -9.76 1.21 8.58
C LEU A 292 -9.12 -0.18 8.74
N ALA A 293 -9.87 -1.13 9.27
CA ALA A 293 -9.40 -2.50 9.41
C ALA A 293 -10.54 -3.52 9.35
N PRO A 294 -10.31 -4.73 8.81
CA PRO A 294 -11.27 -5.81 8.92
C PRO A 294 -11.20 -6.45 10.30
N LEU A 295 -12.32 -6.44 11.03
CA LEU A 295 -12.45 -7.10 12.34
C LEU A 295 -13.56 -8.14 12.29
N GLY A 296 -13.29 -9.32 12.87
CA GLY A 296 -14.25 -10.40 13.03
C GLY A 296 -14.44 -10.78 14.49
N LYS A 297 -15.56 -11.43 14.80
CA LYS A 297 -15.88 -11.94 16.14
C LYS A 297 -14.87 -13.01 16.53
N THR A 298 -14.31 -12.85 17.72
CA THR A 298 -13.43 -13.86 18.31
C THR A 298 -14.29 -15.01 18.83
N GLU A 299 -13.93 -16.24 18.53
CA GLU A 299 -14.62 -17.40 19.09
C GLU A 299 -14.30 -17.51 20.57
N THR A 300 -15.30 -17.32 21.43
CA THR A 300 -15.17 -17.66 22.84
C THR A 300 -15.04 -19.18 22.91
N PRO A 301 -14.00 -19.74 23.55
CA PRO A 301 -13.94 -21.18 23.74
C PRO A 301 -15.22 -21.60 24.46
N THR A 302 -15.97 -22.52 23.85
CA THR A 302 -17.10 -23.15 24.53
C THR A 302 -16.50 -23.81 25.77
N PRO A 303 -16.95 -23.49 27.00
CA PRO A 303 -16.40 -24.13 28.18
C PRO A 303 -16.59 -25.64 28.02
N THR A 304 -15.49 -26.39 28.03
CA THR A 304 -15.55 -27.85 28.09
C THR A 304 -16.41 -28.19 29.31
N PRO A 305 -17.52 -28.93 29.15
CA PRO A 305 -18.33 -29.31 30.30
C PRO A 305 -17.41 -30.02 31.30
N THR A 306 -17.27 -29.45 32.50
CA THR A 306 -16.56 -30.12 33.58
C THR A 306 -17.19 -31.51 33.72
N PRO A 307 -16.42 -32.60 33.59
CA PRO A 307 -16.99 -33.93 33.72
C PRO A 307 -17.71 -33.98 35.06
N THR A 308 -19.02 -34.23 35.02
CA THR A 308 -19.79 -34.46 36.23
C THR A 308 -19.09 -35.59 36.97
N ALA A 309 -18.63 -35.32 38.19
CA ALA A 309 -17.95 -36.32 39.00
C ALA A 309 -18.83 -37.56 39.03
N THR A 310 -18.36 -38.64 38.41
CA THR A 310 -19.01 -39.95 38.53
C THR A 310 -18.90 -40.29 40.00
N ALA A 311 -20.05 -40.54 40.65
CA ALA A 311 -20.08 -40.89 42.07
C ALA A 311 -19.11 -42.06 42.30
N THR A 312 -18.05 -41.79 43.07
CA THR A 312 -17.14 -42.84 43.54
C THR A 312 -18.00 -43.84 44.32
N PRO A 313 -18.03 -45.14 43.95
CA PRO A 313 -18.75 -46.11 44.75
C PRO A 313 -18.16 -46.09 46.16
N THR A 314 -19.03 -45.92 47.16
CA THR A 314 -18.66 -46.01 48.57
C THR A 314 -17.95 -47.35 48.79
N PRO A 315 -16.70 -47.38 49.28
CA PRO A 315 -16.02 -48.63 49.56
C PRO A 315 -16.81 -49.39 50.62
N THR A 316 -17.24 -50.61 50.28
CA THR A 316 -17.76 -51.56 51.26
C THR A 316 -16.66 -51.86 52.28
N ALA A 317 -16.96 -51.62 53.56
CA ALA A 317 -16.04 -51.92 54.65
C ALA A 317 -15.62 -53.39 54.60
N THR A 318 -14.33 -53.62 54.38
CA THR A 318 -13.70 -54.92 54.59
C THR A 318 -13.12 -54.91 56.00
N GLU A 319 -13.52 -55.87 56.83
CA GLU A 319 -13.01 -56.04 58.18
C GLU A 319 -11.51 -56.36 58.14
N THR A 320 -10.69 -55.42 58.59
CA THR A 320 -9.25 -55.62 58.78
C THR A 320 -9.00 -56.29 60.12
N THR A 321 -8.53 -57.54 60.07
CA THR A 321 -8.01 -58.28 61.23
C THR A 321 -6.74 -57.62 61.76
N ILE A 322 -6.71 -57.47 63.09
CA ILE A 322 -5.65 -56.90 63.91
C ILE A 322 -4.35 -57.70 63.77
N ALA A 323 -3.24 -57.02 63.49
CA ALA A 323 -1.88 -57.54 63.67
C ALA A 323 -1.11 -56.72 64.71
N THR A 324 -0.49 -57.47 65.62
CA THR A 324 0.29 -57.12 66.82
C THR A 324 1.50 -56.19 66.54
N PRO A 325 1.85 -55.25 67.44
CA PRO A 325 2.98 -54.35 67.24
C PRO A 325 4.32 -55.03 67.59
N THR A 326 5.35 -54.77 66.78
CA THR A 326 6.76 -55.04 67.14
C THR A 326 7.49 -53.71 67.25
N THR A 327 8.17 -53.55 68.38
CA THR A 327 8.99 -52.40 68.78
C THR A 327 10.29 -52.33 67.98
N THR A 328 10.72 -51.12 67.60
CA THR A 328 12.14 -50.87 67.33
C THR A 328 12.50 -49.43 67.71
N THR A 329 13.61 -49.33 68.41
CA THR A 329 14.13 -48.20 69.18
C THR A 329 15.25 -47.51 68.42
N GLY A 330 15.32 -46.17 68.52
CA GLY A 330 16.59 -45.45 68.68
C GLY A 330 17.22 -44.82 67.43
N GLY A 331 17.63 -43.56 67.58
CA GLY A 331 18.58 -42.89 66.67
C GLY A 331 18.38 -41.39 66.54
N SER A 332 18.71 -40.64 67.59
CA SER A 332 19.00 -39.20 67.55
C SER A 332 20.32 -38.94 66.83
N ASP A 333 20.43 -37.87 66.04
CA ASP A 333 21.57 -36.96 66.14
C ASP A 333 21.32 -35.61 65.46
N GLU A 334 21.92 -34.61 66.10
CA GLU A 334 21.86 -33.17 65.91
C GLU A 334 23.12 -32.67 65.15
N SER A 335 23.17 -31.37 64.83
CA SER A 335 24.32 -30.58 64.32
C SER A 335 24.40 -30.45 62.79
N GLY A 336 24.61 -29.29 62.17
CA GLY A 336 24.94 -27.95 62.63
C GLY A 336 25.49 -27.14 61.44
N GLY A 337 25.55 -25.80 61.55
CA GLY A 337 26.57 -24.98 60.85
C GLY A 337 26.20 -24.28 59.55
N THR A 338 25.74 -23.03 59.70
CA THR A 338 26.05 -21.79 58.93
C THR A 338 26.93 -21.85 57.66
N THR A 339 26.57 -21.06 56.64
CA THR A 339 27.46 -20.02 56.06
C THR A 339 26.68 -19.01 55.21
N ALA A 340 26.98 -17.73 55.45
CA ALA A 340 26.58 -16.57 54.65
C ALA A 340 27.77 -16.08 53.81
N THR A 341 27.52 -15.51 52.63
CA THR A 341 28.38 -14.59 51.87
C THR A 341 27.52 -14.09 50.69
N ASN A 342 26.96 -12.87 50.73
CA ASN A 342 27.54 -11.55 50.48
C ASN A 342 28.19 -11.38 49.09
N GLY A 343 27.69 -10.40 48.34
CA GLY A 343 28.12 -10.05 46.98
C GLY A 343 27.36 -8.84 46.43
N THR A 344 27.64 -7.68 47.03
CA THR A 344 27.18 -6.32 46.67
C THR A 344 27.82 -5.75 45.39
N ALA A 345 27.03 -4.88 44.74
CA ALA A 345 27.40 -3.63 44.03
C ALA A 345 28.22 -3.70 42.72
N ASN A 346 27.75 -3.00 41.68
CA ASN A 346 28.27 -1.66 41.38
C ASN A 346 27.40 -0.88 40.38
N GLU A 347 27.28 0.42 40.63
CA GLU A 347 26.74 1.46 39.76
C GLU A 347 27.77 1.91 38.72
N SER A 348 27.29 2.47 37.60
CA SER A 348 27.85 3.54 36.75
C SER A 348 27.20 3.39 35.34
N GLY A 349 26.77 4.41 34.60
CA GLY A 349 26.91 5.85 34.67
C GLY A 349 26.87 6.36 33.21
N ASP A 350 25.82 7.12 32.89
CA ASP A 350 25.64 8.17 31.86
C ASP A 350 26.13 8.11 30.38
N ASN A 351 25.23 8.68 29.56
CA ASN A 351 25.39 9.41 28.27
C ASN A 351 25.71 8.60 26.99
N SER A 352 25.19 8.90 25.80
CA SER A 352 24.29 9.96 25.29
C SER A 352 23.99 9.68 23.81
N GLY A 353 22.75 9.96 23.37
CA GLY A 353 22.47 10.57 22.06
C GLY A 353 22.38 9.68 20.80
N ALA A 354 21.15 9.41 20.36
CA ALA A 354 20.76 9.55 18.94
C ALA A 354 19.22 9.61 18.85
N PHE A 355 18.70 10.80 18.58
CA PHE A 355 17.28 11.10 18.43
C PHE A 355 16.73 10.45 17.15
N GLY A 356 15.79 9.52 17.31
CA GLY A 356 14.79 9.21 16.29
C GLY A 356 13.42 9.56 16.88
N PRO A 357 12.56 10.36 16.20
CA PRO A 357 11.25 10.68 16.75
C PRO A 357 10.33 9.45 16.62
N GLY A 358 10.40 8.59 17.64
CA GLY A 358 9.35 7.64 17.97
C GLY A 358 8.25 8.38 18.70
N PHE A 359 7.06 8.41 18.11
CA PHE A 359 5.88 8.99 18.74
C PHE A 359 5.40 8.06 19.86
N GLY A 360 5.73 8.44 21.09
CA GLY A 360 5.19 7.86 22.31
C GLY A 360 3.66 8.01 22.39
N THR A 361 3.07 7.08 23.13
CA THR A 361 1.66 6.68 23.33
C THR A 361 0.61 7.75 23.68
N SER A 362 0.70 8.98 23.18
CA SER A 362 -0.34 10.01 23.41
C SER A 362 -0.57 10.98 22.24
N ALA A 363 -0.05 10.68 21.04
CA ALA A 363 -0.16 11.57 19.87
C ALA A 363 -0.69 10.90 18.59
N ALA A 364 -1.49 9.82 18.70
CA ALA A 364 -2.02 9.11 17.54
C ALA A 364 -3.16 9.84 16.79
N ILE A 365 -3.67 10.96 17.33
CA ILE A 365 -4.73 11.76 16.68
C ILE A 365 -4.21 13.13 16.21
N ALA A 366 -3.12 13.65 16.77
CA ALA A 366 -2.63 14.99 16.45
C ALA A 366 -1.88 15.09 15.10
N ALA A 367 -1.21 14.01 14.66
CA ALA A 367 -0.52 14.00 13.36
C ALA A 367 -1.47 13.93 12.16
N LEU A 368 -2.72 13.52 12.40
CA LEU A 368 -3.77 13.43 11.40
C LEU A 368 -4.66 14.70 11.36
N LEU A 369 -4.73 15.47 12.45
CA LEU A 369 -5.49 16.74 12.54
C LEU A 369 -4.77 17.96 11.95
N GLY A 370 -3.46 17.92 11.72
CA GLY A 370 -2.70 19.06 11.20
C GLY A 370 -3.02 19.46 9.76
N ALA A 371 -3.72 18.60 8.99
CA ALA A 371 -4.04 18.83 7.58
C ALA A 371 -5.45 19.39 7.34
N ALA A 372 -6.42 19.13 8.23
CA ALA A 372 -7.82 19.53 8.04
C ALA A 372 -8.07 21.03 8.36
N VAL A 373 -7.23 21.65 9.20
CA VAL A 373 -7.44 23.05 9.64
C VAL A 373 -7.04 24.08 8.57
N LEU A 374 -6.23 23.72 7.55
CA LEU A 374 -5.88 24.65 6.46
C LEU A 374 -6.86 24.65 5.29
N ALA A 375 -7.75 23.66 5.16
CA ALA A 375 -8.77 23.64 4.10
C ALA A 375 -10.01 24.50 4.46
N LEU A 376 -10.20 24.87 5.73
CA LEU A 376 -11.35 25.65 6.21
C LEU A 376 -11.07 27.16 6.36
N ARG A 377 -9.86 27.64 6.03
CA ARG A 377 -9.46 29.05 6.26
C ARG A 377 -9.46 29.96 5.02
N ARG A 378 -10.05 29.53 3.91
CA ARG A 378 -10.36 30.41 2.77
C ARG A 378 -11.79 30.18 2.29
N ARG A 379 -12.73 30.82 2.99
CA ARG A 379 -13.88 31.46 2.35
C ARG A 379 -13.62 32.95 2.36
#